data_AF-A0A354J5L4-F1
#
_entry.id   AF-A0A354J5L4-F1
#
_cell.length_a   1.000
_cell.length_b   1.000
_cell.length_c   1.000
_cell.angle_alpha   90.00
_cell.angle_beta   90.00
_cell.angle_gamma   90.00
#
_symmetry.space_group_name_H-M   'P 1'
#
loop_
_entity.id
_entity.type
_entity.pdbx_description
1 polymer ?
#
loop_
_entity_poly.entity_id
_entity_poly.type
_entity_poly.pdbx_seq_one_letter_code
_entity_poly.pdbx_strand_id
1 'polypeptide(L)' 'LVGQMASQGTTPRRLTDLIGSLCDLTSGSGDKGTPIVLVQGYFDNYTN' A
#
# COMPACT_ATOMS: atom_id res chain seq x y z
N LEU A 1 0.39 12.39 12.17
CA LEU A 1 -0.50 11.29 12.61
C LEU A 1 0.18 9.96 12.34
N VAL A 2 1.07 9.50 13.24
CA VAL A 2 1.45 8.08 13.28
C VAL A 2 0.67 7.50 14.46
N GLY A 3 -0.61 7.30 14.21
CA GLY A 3 -1.58 6.87 15.22
C GLY A 3 -1.98 5.42 14.95
N GLN A 4 -1.46 4.51 15.78
CA GLN A 4 -2.15 3.30 16.25
C GLN A 4 -3.11 2.60 15.26
N MET A 5 -2.63 2.17 14.09
CA MET A 5 -3.39 1.20 13.25
C MET A 5 -3.63 -0.15 13.96
N ALA A 6 -3.04 -0.36 15.14
CA ALA A 6 -3.26 -1.54 15.97
C ALA A 6 -4.69 -1.61 16.57
N SER A 7 -5.46 -0.52 16.59
CA SER A 7 -6.72 -0.43 17.36
C SER A 7 -8.02 -0.39 16.53
N GLN A 8 -7.96 -0.46 15.20
CA GLN A 8 -9.16 -0.27 14.36
C GLN A 8 -10.07 -1.52 14.24
N GLY A 9 -9.84 -2.56 15.07
CA GLY A 9 -10.64 -3.79 15.04
C GLY A 9 -10.51 -4.60 13.74
N THR A 10 -9.52 -4.28 12.89
CA THR A 10 -9.23 -5.02 11.67
C THR A 10 -8.21 -6.11 11.95
N THR A 11 -8.30 -7.23 11.22
CA THR A 11 -7.24 -8.25 11.23
C THR A 11 -5.92 -7.60 10.83
N PRO A 12 -4.85 -7.73 11.64
CA PRO A 12 -3.55 -7.12 11.33
C PRO A 12 -3.08 -7.50 9.93
N ARG A 13 -2.82 -6.50 9.09
CA ARG A 13 -2.36 -6.67 7.71
C ARG A 13 -1.08 -5.88 7.52
N ARG A 14 -0.06 -6.45 6.87
CA ARG A 14 1.18 -5.70 6.63
C ARG A 14 0.87 -4.56 5.67
N LEU A 15 1.47 -3.39 5.90
CA LEU A 15 1.28 -2.23 5.04
C LEU A 15 1.70 -2.52 3.59
N THR A 16 2.73 -3.35 3.40
CA THR A 16 3.13 -3.88 2.09
C THR A 16 2.02 -4.65 1.38
N ASP A 17 1.23 -5.45 2.11
CA ASP A 17 0.15 -6.26 1.53
C ASP A 17 -1.01 -5.36 1.07
N LEU A 18 -1.30 -4.29 1.83
CA LEU A 18 -2.30 -3.28 1.46
C LEU A 18 -1.88 -2.51 0.20
N ILE A 19 -0.61 -2.08 0.15
CA ILE A 19 -0.04 -1.39 -1.00
C ILE A 19 -0.06 -2.31 -2.22
N GLY A 20 0.26 -3.59 -2.06
CA GLY A 20 0.17 -4.58 -3.13
C GLY A 20 -1.24 -4.71 -3.72
N SER A 21 -2.27 -4.81 -2.87
CA SER A 21 -3.67 -4.86 -3.33
C SER A 21 -4.12 -3.55 -4.02
N LEU A 22 -3.62 -2.40 -3.57
CA LEU A 22 -3.87 -1.10 -4.22
C LEU A 22 -3.19 -0.99 -5.59
N CYS A 23 -1.97 -1.52 -5.70
CA CYS A 23 -1.23 -1.55 -6.98
C CYS A 23 -1.97 -2.41 -7.99
N ASP A 24 -2.43 -3.60 -7.59
CA ASP A 24 -3.23 -4.51 -8.42
C ASP A 24 -4.54 -3.85 -8.91
N LEU A 25 -5.26 -3.18 -8.01
CA LEU A 25 -6.47 -2.42 -8.36
C LEU A 25 -6.18 -1.26 -9.34
N THR A 26 -5.05 -0.56 -9.14
CA THR A 26 -4.67 0.62 -9.93
C THR A 26 -4.15 0.23 -11.31
N SER A 27 -3.37 -0.86 -11.41
CA SER A 27 -2.87 -1.37 -12.68
C SER A 27 -3.97 -2.00 -13.51
N GLY A 28 -5.00 -2.55 -12.86
CA GLY A 28 -6.03 -3.37 -13.51
C GLY A 28 -5.45 -4.67 -14.07
N SER A 29 -6.24 -5.36 -14.91
CA SER A 29 -5.79 -6.56 -15.61
C SER A 29 -4.57 -6.26 -16.50
N GLY A 30 -3.62 -7.20 -16.56
CA GLY A 30 -2.37 -7.11 -17.33
C GLY A 30 -2.53 -6.93 -18.85
N ASP A 31 -3.76 -6.85 -19.35
CA ASP A 31 -4.10 -6.72 -20.76
C ASP A 31 -3.84 -5.30 -21.33
N LYS A 32 -3.47 -4.32 -20.49
CA LYS A 32 -3.13 -2.94 -20.92
C LYS A 32 -1.64 -2.71 -21.20
N GLY A 33 -0.78 -3.73 -21.08
CA GLY A 33 0.68 -3.61 -21.24
C GLY A 33 1.44 -3.91 -19.95
N THR A 34 2.62 -3.30 -19.74
CA THR A 34 3.39 -3.41 -18.48
C THR A 34 3.10 -2.18 -17.60
N PRO A 35 2.10 -2.24 -16.69
CA PRO A 35 1.74 -1.11 -15.85
C PRO A 35 2.84 -0.83 -14.81
N ILE A 36 3.19 0.45 -14.64
CA ILE A 36 4.12 0.93 -13.60
C ILE A 36 3.30 1.73 -12.59
N VAL A 37 3.35 1.33 -11.32
CA VAL A 37 2.69 2.04 -10.22
C VAL A 37 3.77 2.70 -9.36
N LEU A 38 3.72 4.03 -9.22
CA LEU A 38 4.63 4.79 -8.37
C LEU A 38 4.02 4.96 -6.97
N VAL A 39 4.68 4.42 -5.95
CA VAL A 39 4.29 4.58 -4.55
C VAL A 39 5.17 5.67 -3.93
N GLN A 40 4.55 6.79 -3.53
CA GLN A 40 5.22 7.92 -2.87
C GLN A 40 4.84 7.98 -1.39
N GLY A 41 5.70 8.56 -0.56
CA GLY A 41 5.41 8.78 0.86
C GLY A 41 5.55 7.56 1.77
N TYR A 42 5.84 6.38 1.21
CA TYR A 42 5.82 5.10 1.94
C TYR A 42 6.85 5.04 3.07
N PHE A 43 8.03 5.63 2.87
CA PHE A 43 9.13 5.60 3.84
C PHE A 43 9.39 6.95 4.52
N ASP A 44 8.55 7.95 4.30
CA ASP A 44 8.77 9.31 4.83
C ASP A 44 8.88 9.33 6.36
N ASN A 45 8.33 8.32 7.04
CA ASN A 45 8.37 8.17 8.49
C ASN A 45 9.25 7.00 8.98
N TYR A 46 10.05 6.38 8.11
CA TYR A 46 10.85 5.18 8.48
C TYR A 46 12.26 5.51 9.01
N THR A 47 12.70 6.77 8.91
CA THR A 47 14.07 7.20 9.29
C THR A 47 14.13 8.52 10.07
N ASN A 48 13.01 8.98 10.66
CA ASN A 48 13.03 10.11 11.62
C ASN A 48 13.36 9.67 13.04
#